data_AF-A0A3B0SGH9-F1
#
_entry.id   AF-A0A3B0SGH9-F1
#
_cell.length_a   1.000
_cell.length_b   1.000
_cell.length_c   1.000
_cell.angle_alpha   90.00
_cell.angle_beta   90.00
_cell.angle_gamma   90.00
#
_symmetry.space_group_name_H-M   'P 1'
#
loop_
_entity.id
_entity.type
_entity.pdbx_description
1 polymer ?
#
loop_
_entity_poly.entity_id
_entity_poly.type
_entity_poly.pdbx_seq_one_letter_code
_entity_poly.pdbx_strand_id
1 'polypeptide(L)'
;MGVVISFEEEQAKGETALARLQALVADDMIKVNQTIIHKMQSPVALIPQLAGHLIASGGKRLRPMLTLASSLMCGYRGERHAELAACVEFIHSATLL
;
A
#
# COMPACT_ATOMS: atom_id res chain seq x y z
N MET A 1 10.07 47.47 13.51
CA MET A 1 8.90 46.72 12.99
C MET A 1 9.40 45.37 12.53
N GLY A 2 9.09 44.30 13.27
CA GLY A 2 9.40 42.95 12.81
C GLY A 2 8.26 42.45 11.94
N VAL A 3 8.57 42.04 10.70
CA VAL A 3 7.61 41.31 9.86
C VAL A 3 7.61 39.87 10.36
N VAL A 4 6.50 39.43 10.93
CA VAL A 4 6.26 38.01 11.23
C VAL A 4 5.79 37.37 9.93
N ILE A 5 6.63 36.50 9.36
CA ILE A 5 6.25 35.66 8.22
C ILE A 5 5.69 34.37 8.80
N SER A 6 4.38 34.17 8.67
CA SER A 6 3.70 32.95 9.08
C SER A 6 4.02 31.83 8.08
N PHE A 7 4.90 30.90 8.47
CA PHE A 7 5.29 29.71 7.68
C PHE A 7 4.21 28.63 7.57
N GLU A 8 3.03 28.85 8.16
CA GLU A 8 1.97 27.84 8.26
C GLU A 8 1.17 27.68 6.95
N GLU A 9 1.20 28.66 6.04
CA GLU A 9 0.40 28.64 4.81
C GLU A 9 0.99 27.75 3.70
N GLU A 10 2.30 27.44 3.73
CA GLU A 10 2.97 26.67 2.67
C GLU A 10 2.79 25.13 2.82
N GLN A 11 2.50 24.64 4.03
CA GLN A 11 2.29 23.20 4.26
C GLN A 11 0.94 22.68 3.75
N ALA A 12 -0.05 23.56 3.52
CA ALA A 12 -1.43 23.16 3.21
C ALA A 12 -1.74 23.01 1.71
N LYS A 13 -0.83 23.37 0.80
CA LYS A 13 -1.08 23.37 -0.67
C LYS A 13 -0.38 22.26 -1.45
N GLY A 14 0.47 21.47 -0.82
CA GLY A 14 1.18 20.35 -1.47
C GLY A 14 0.46 19.02 -1.27
N GLU A 15 0.14 18.33 -2.35
CA GLU A 15 -0.23 16.91 -2.29
C GLU A 15 0.83 16.14 -1.49
N THR A 16 0.40 15.41 -0.45
CA THR A 16 1.35 14.74 0.45
C THR A 16 2.21 13.73 -0.30
N ALA A 17 3.46 13.49 0.15
CA ALA A 17 4.32 12.48 -0.46
C ALA A 17 3.66 11.09 -0.50
N LEU A 18 2.82 10.79 0.50
CA LEU A 18 2.03 9.57 0.55
C LEU A 18 0.97 9.51 -0.53
N ALA A 19 0.23 10.60 -0.76
CA ALA A 19 -0.78 10.67 -1.83
C ALA A 19 -0.13 10.51 -3.21
N ARG A 20 1.03 11.14 -3.44
CA ARG A 20 1.82 10.96 -4.67
C ARG A 20 2.27 9.51 -4.86
N LEU A 21 2.76 8.86 -3.80
CA LEU A 21 3.14 7.45 -3.84
C LEU A 21 1.92 6.57 -4.14
N GLN A 22 0.79 6.82 -3.48
CA GLN A 22 -0.45 6.07 -3.69
C GLN A 22 -0.94 6.20 -5.14
N ALA A 23 -0.91 7.40 -5.71
CA ALA A 23 -1.24 7.64 -7.11
C ALA A 23 -0.28 6.90 -8.05
N LEU A 24 1.02 6.93 -7.77
CA LEU A 24 2.05 6.25 -8.57
C LEU A 24 1.81 4.73 -8.69
N VAL A 25 1.34 4.09 -7.62
CA VAL A 25 1.19 2.62 -7.57
C VAL A 25 -0.27 2.16 -7.56
N ALA A 26 -1.22 3.04 -7.90
CA ALA A 26 -2.65 2.79 -7.77
C ALA A 26 -3.10 1.53 -8.53
N ASP A 27 -2.69 1.39 -9.79
CA ASP A 27 -3.08 0.25 -10.64
C ASP A 27 -2.49 -1.06 -10.14
N ASP A 28 -1.22 -1.07 -9.73
CA ASP A 28 -0.59 -2.26 -9.17
C ASP A 28 -1.16 -2.62 -7.80
N MET A 29 -1.63 -1.65 -7.00
CA MET A 29 -2.34 -1.91 -5.75
C MET A 29 -3.66 -2.65 -5.98
N ILE A 30 -4.34 -2.46 -7.11
CA ILE A 30 -5.51 -3.27 -7.49
C ILE A 30 -5.07 -4.73 -7.68
N LYS A 31 -3.96 -4.98 -8.38
CA LYS A 31 -3.42 -6.34 -8.58
C LYS A 31 -2.99 -6.98 -7.26
N VAL A 32 -2.39 -6.22 -6.35
CA VAL A 32 -2.04 -6.70 -5.00
C VAL A 32 -3.30 -7.11 -4.24
N ASN A 33 -4.35 -6.30 -4.24
CA ASN A 33 -5.62 -6.62 -3.58
C ASN A 33 -6.25 -7.91 -4.15
N GLN A 34 -6.27 -8.03 -5.48
CA GLN A 34 -6.76 -9.24 -6.15
C GLN A 34 -5.92 -10.47 -5.77
N THR A 35 -4.59 -10.32 -5.71
CA THR A 35 -3.67 -11.39 -5.32
C THR A 35 -3.92 -11.83 -3.87
N ILE A 36 -4.15 -10.89 -2.96
CA ILE A 36 -4.47 -11.19 -1.55
C ILE A 36 -5.74 -12.03 -1.46
N ILE A 37 -6.82 -11.61 -2.14
CA ILE A 37 -8.09 -12.35 -2.14
C ILE A 37 -7.89 -13.76 -2.71
N HIS A 38 -7.20 -13.85 -3.86
CA HIS A 38 -6.97 -15.13 -4.52
C HIS A 38 -6.15 -16.10 -3.67
N LYS A 39 -5.09 -15.62 -3.00
CA LYS A 39 -4.21 -16.47 -2.17
C LYS A 39 -4.84 -16.87 -0.83
N MET A 40 -5.90 -16.20 -0.38
CA MET A 40 -6.60 -16.52 0.86
C MET A 40 -7.88 -17.35 0.66
N GLN A 41 -8.12 -17.84 -0.56
CA GLN A 41 -9.17 -18.83 -0.79
C GLN A 41 -8.89 -20.10 0.03
N SER A 42 -9.85 -20.52 0.84
CA SER A 42 -9.70 -21.67 1.74
C SER A 42 -11.05 -22.29 2.07
N PRO A 43 -11.14 -23.63 2.25
CA PRO A 43 -12.32 -24.28 2.81
C PRO A 43 -12.60 -23.87 4.26
N VAL A 44 -11.62 -23.33 4.97
CA VAL A 44 -11.80 -22.79 6.33
C VAL A 44 -12.34 -21.36 6.20
N ALA A 45 -13.62 -21.18 6.51
CA ALA A 45 -14.35 -19.92 6.31
C ALA A 45 -13.72 -18.68 6.97
N LEU A 46 -12.96 -18.84 8.06
CA LEU A 46 -12.30 -17.73 8.76
C LEU A 46 -11.18 -17.08 7.93
N ILE A 47 -10.48 -17.85 7.10
CA ILE A 47 -9.34 -17.37 6.31
C ILE A 47 -9.76 -16.32 5.26
N PRO A 48 -10.78 -16.54 4.40
CA PRO A 48 -11.22 -15.50 3.45
C PRO A 48 -11.85 -14.28 4.14
N GLN A 49 -12.43 -14.44 5.34
CA GLN A 49 -12.90 -13.28 6.13
C GLN A 49 -11.74 -12.38 6.56
N LEU A 50 -10.62 -12.99 6.99
CA LEU A 50 -9.40 -12.25 7.30
C LEU A 50 -8.90 -11.45 6.08
N ALA A 51 -8.96 -12.01 4.88
CA ALA A 51 -8.59 -11.31 3.64
C ALA A 51 -9.39 -10.01 3.43
N GLY A 52 -10.72 -10.11 3.64
CA GLY A 52 -11.62 -8.96 3.57
C GLY A 52 -11.26 -7.90 4.61
N HIS A 53 -10.98 -8.32 5.85
CA HIS A 53 -10.51 -7.40 6.88
C HIS A 53 -9.18 -6.74 6.49
N LEU A 54 -8.19 -7.47 6.00
CA LEU A 54 -6.89 -6.89 5.60
C LEU A 54 -7.01 -5.81 4.53
N ILE A 55 -7.94 -5.98 3.58
CA ILE A 55 -8.21 -4.98 2.53
C ILE A 55 -9.01 -3.79 3.09
N ALA A 56 -9.99 -4.06 3.95
CA ALA A 56 -10.89 -3.06 4.51
C ALA A 56 -10.31 -2.27 5.70
N SER A 57 -9.22 -2.73 6.32
CA SER A 57 -8.66 -2.19 7.58
C SER A 57 -8.20 -0.74 7.51
N GLY A 58 -8.29 -0.06 6.36
CA GLY A 58 -8.05 1.39 6.25
C GLY A 58 -6.62 1.84 6.59
N GLY A 59 -5.69 0.90 6.82
CA GLY A 59 -4.29 1.20 7.02
C GLY A 59 -3.69 1.84 5.77
N LYS A 60 -2.61 2.61 5.93
CA LYS A 60 -1.93 3.30 4.83
C LYS A 60 -1.32 2.35 3.79
N ARG A 61 -1.31 1.03 4.01
CA ARG A 61 -0.75 0.00 3.10
C ARG A 61 0.66 0.33 2.62
N LEU A 62 1.47 0.93 3.50
CA LEU A 62 2.80 1.46 3.17
C LEU A 62 3.73 0.38 2.65
N ARG A 63 3.68 -0.82 3.22
CA ARG A 63 4.58 -1.93 2.85
C ARG A 63 4.41 -2.35 1.39
N PRO A 64 3.20 -2.74 0.92
CA PRO A 64 3.01 -3.08 -0.49
C PRO A 64 3.32 -1.90 -1.41
N MET A 65 2.94 -0.67 -1.06
CA MET A 65 3.27 0.50 -1.89
C MET A 65 4.78 0.72 -2.05
N LEU A 66 5.56 0.55 -0.98
CA LEU A 66 7.02 0.64 -1.05
C LEU A 66 7.64 -0.49 -1.87
N THR A 67 7.11 -1.71 -1.79
CA THR A 67 7.55 -2.83 -2.63
C THR A 67 7.32 -2.55 -4.11
N LEU A 68 6.12 -2.06 -4.46
CA LEU A 68 5.76 -1.69 -5.84
C LEU A 68 6.63 -0.55 -6.36
N ALA A 69 6.74 0.55 -5.60
CA ALA A 69 7.60 1.68 -5.98
C ALA A 69 9.06 1.28 -6.15
N SER A 70 9.58 0.39 -5.30
CA SER A 70 10.94 -0.14 -5.43
C SER A 70 11.12 -0.92 -6.74
N SER A 71 10.12 -1.73 -7.15
CA SER A 71 10.19 -2.42 -8.44
C SER A 71 10.22 -1.46 -9.64
N LEU A 72 9.42 -0.38 -9.59
CA LEU A 72 9.41 0.67 -10.61
C LEU A 72 10.76 1.41 -10.66
N MET A 73 11.30 1.79 -9.49
CA MET A 73 12.61 2.45 -9.37
C MET A 73 13.75 1.59 -9.93
N CYS A 74 13.68 0.27 -9.75
CA CYS A 74 14.66 -0.67 -10.28
C CYS A 74 14.44 -1.02 -11.77
N GLY A 75 13.42 -0.45 -12.43
CA GLY A 75 13.12 -0.72 -13.84
C GLY A 75 12.62 -2.15 -14.10
N TYR A 76 12.03 -2.80 -13.10
CA TYR A 76 11.46 -4.14 -13.27
C TYR A 76 10.28 -4.12 -14.26
N ARG A 77 10.23 -5.10 -15.16
CA ARG A 77 9.21 -5.20 -16.23
C ARG A 77 8.44 -6.51 -16.23
N GLY A 78 8.55 -7.31 -15.17
CA GLY A 78 7.77 -8.54 -15.02
C GLY A 78 6.50 -8.30 -14.22
N GLU A 79 5.79 -9.39 -13.89
CA GLU A 79 4.49 -9.34 -13.21
C GLU A 79 4.55 -9.79 -11.73
N ARG A 80 5.73 -10.18 -11.22
CA ARG A 80 5.87 -10.78 -9.88
C ARG A 80 5.87 -9.76 -8.74
N HIS A 81 5.93 -8.46 -9.04
CA HIS A 81 5.97 -7.40 -8.03
C HIS A 81 4.67 -7.32 -7.23
N ALA A 82 3.51 -7.60 -7.85
CA ALA A 82 2.24 -7.68 -7.15
C ALA A 82 2.19 -8.87 -6.17
N GLU A 83 2.68 -10.05 -6.58
CA GLU A 83 2.77 -11.23 -5.71
C GLU A 83 3.72 -11.01 -4.53
N LEU A 84 4.87 -10.37 -4.79
CA LEU A 84 5.83 -10.03 -3.74
C LEU A 84 5.24 -9.02 -2.75
N ALA A 85 4.58 -7.97 -3.23
CA ALA A 85 3.93 -6.99 -2.37
C ALA A 85 2.81 -7.61 -1.51
N ALA A 86 2.02 -8.54 -2.08
CA ALA A 86 1.03 -9.31 -1.31
C ALA A 86 1.70 -10.20 -0.25
N CYS A 87 2.81 -10.86 -0.57
CA CYS A 87 3.58 -11.68 0.38
C CYS A 87 4.09 -10.84 1.56
N VAL A 88 4.68 -9.67 1.29
CA VAL A 88 5.16 -8.75 2.34
C VAL A 88 4.01 -8.33 3.26
N GLU A 89 2.85 -8.03 2.69
CA GLU A 89 1.67 -7.65 3.47
C GLU A 89 1.12 -8.82 4.30
N PHE A 90 1.16 -10.06 3.79
CA PHE A 90 0.82 -11.24 4.60
C PHE A 90 1.75 -11.44 5.78
N ILE A 91 3.06 -11.30 5.58
CA ILE A 91 4.03 -11.40 6.68
C ILE A 91 3.74 -10.34 7.72
N HIS A 92 3.50 -9.08 7.31
CA HIS A 92 3.12 -8.02 8.23
C HIS A 92 1.83 -8.36 8.99
N SER A 93 0.80 -8.82 8.29
CA SER A 93 -0.49 -9.17 8.87
C SER A 93 -0.34 -10.29 9.90
N ALA A 94 0.46 -11.31 9.59
CA ALA A 94 0.74 -12.43 10.50
C ALA A 94 1.45 -11.97 11.79
N THR A 95 2.22 -10.88 11.76
CA THR A 95 2.85 -10.31 12.96
C THR A 95 1.93 -9.43 13.80
N LEU A 96 0.75 -9.07 13.29
CA LEU A 96 -0.24 -8.26 14.03
C LEU A 96 -1.31 -9.12 14.73
N LEU A 97 -1.44 -10.38 14.33
CA LEU A 97 -2.35 -11.38 14.90
C LEU A 97 -1.68 -12.10 16.07
#